data_AF-A0A1L2ZMH0-F1
#
_entry.id   AF-A0A1L2ZMH0-F1
#
_cell.length_a   1.000
_cell.length_b   1.000
_cell.length_c   1.000
_cell.angle_alpha   90.00
_cell.angle_beta   90.00
_cell.angle_gamma   90.00
#
_symmetry.space_group_name_H-M   'P 1'
#
loop_
_entity.id
_entity.type
_entity.pdbx_description
1 polymer ?
#
loop_
_entity_poly.entity_id
_entity_poly.type
_entity_poly.pdbx_seq_one_letter_code
_entity_poly.pdbx_strand_id
1 'polypeptide(L)'
;MRIRYFASAAAAAGTKEEFLDLATIEESSLNNSGTETASAHSSVTLGELLDYLSAHRAPETVKETVGSDGQPVLQRIPSLARVLGQSSFLINGKNERSRDRVLKESDMVDILPPFAGG
;
A
#
# COMPACT_ATOMS: atom_id res chain seq x y z
N MET A 1 6.24 -5.14 -10.60
CA MET A 1 5.69 -3.76 -10.65
C MET A 1 6.32 -2.86 -9.60
N ARG A 2 6.23 -1.54 -9.75
CA ARG A 2 6.86 -0.56 -8.84
C ARG A 2 5.78 0.20 -8.06
N ILE A 3 5.99 0.34 -6.76
CA ILE A 3 5.06 1.03 -5.86
C ILE A 3 5.79 2.20 -5.23
N ARG A 4 5.20 3.40 -5.28
CA ARG A 4 5.73 4.60 -4.62
C ARG A 4 4.76 5.09 -3.56
N TYR A 5 5.28 5.30 -2.36
CA TYR A 5 4.53 5.80 -1.23
C TYR A 5 4.88 7.26 -0.98
N PHE A 6 3.86 8.07 -0.74
CA PHE A 6 4.03 9.50 -0.46
C PHE A 6 3.60 9.85 0.96
N ALA A 7 4.22 10.87 1.55
CA ALA A 7 3.87 11.44 2.85
C ALA A 7 3.60 10.37 3.94
N SER A 8 2.39 10.35 4.50
CA SER A 8 2.01 9.40 5.55
C SER A 8 1.99 7.95 5.09
N ALA A 9 1.79 7.66 3.81
CA ALA A 9 1.90 6.31 3.27
C ALA A 9 3.34 5.82 3.29
N ALA A 10 4.32 6.68 3.00
CA ALA A 10 5.73 6.32 3.09
C ALA A 10 6.17 6.08 4.54
N ALA A 11 5.66 6.90 5.46
CA ALA A 11 5.90 6.71 6.89
C ALA A 11 5.30 5.37 7.37
N ALA A 12 4.08 5.05 6.95
CA ALA A 12 3.39 3.81 7.32
C ALA A 12 4.01 2.56 6.67
N ALA A 13 4.45 2.65 5.41
CA ALA A 13 5.12 1.55 4.72
C ALA A 13 6.57 1.35 5.20
N GLY A 14 7.17 2.37 5.84
CA GLY A 14 8.59 2.38 6.22
C GLY A 14 9.55 2.58 5.04
N THR A 15 9.03 2.61 3.81
CA THR A 15 9.79 2.88 2.58
C THR A 15 9.05 3.89 1.71
N LYS A 16 9.80 4.62 0.88
CA LYS A 16 9.23 5.51 -0.15
C LYS A 16 8.92 4.76 -1.44
N GLU A 17 9.58 3.62 -1.65
CA GLU A 17 9.49 2.87 -2.88
C GLU A 17 9.83 1.41 -2.65
N GLU A 18 9.15 0.52 -3.36
CA GLU A 18 9.50 -0.88 -3.45
C GLU A 18 9.11 -1.48 -4.80
N PHE A 19 9.69 -2.64 -5.10
CA PHE A 19 9.31 -3.48 -6.21
C PHE A 19 8.58 -4.70 -5.67
N LEU A 20 7.46 -5.03 -6.31
CA LEU A 20 6.63 -6.16 -5.93
C LEU A 20 6.26 -6.95 -7.18
N ASP A 21 6.49 -8.25 -7.15
CA ASP A 21 6.10 -9.17 -8.21
C ASP A 21 4.62 -9.53 -8.06
N LEU A 22 3.91 -9.59 -9.19
CA LEU A 22 2.48 -9.94 -9.19
C LEU A 22 2.26 -11.37 -8.68
N ALA A 23 3.19 -12.29 -8.99
CA ALA A 23 3.14 -13.67 -8.52
C ALA A 23 3.03 -13.75 -6.99
N THR A 24 3.78 -12.92 -6.25
CA THR A 24 3.74 -12.89 -4.78
C THR A 24 2.35 -12.53 -4.23
N ILE A 25 1.63 -11.67 -4.93
CA ILE A 25 0.28 -11.24 -4.55
C ILE A 25 -0.72 -12.36 -4.86
N GLU A 26 -0.63 -12.95 -6.06
CA GLU A 26 -1.47 -14.09 -6.47
C GLU A 26 -1.34 -15.25 -5.47
N GLU A 27 -0.10 -15.62 -5.11
CA GLU A 27 0.19 -16.67 -4.13
C GLU A 27 -0.49 -16.35 -2.79
N SER A 28 -0.35 -15.12 -2.30
CA SER A 28 -0.93 -14.71 -1.02
C SER A 28 -2.46 -14.71 -1.03
N SER A 29 -3.10 -14.34 -2.15
CA SER A 29 -4.55 -14.37 -2.30
C SER A 29 -5.10 -15.81 -2.31
N LEU A 30 -4.38 -16.73 -2.98
CA LEU A 30 -4.71 -18.16 -2.98
C LEU A 30 -4.67 -18.77 -1.57
N ASN A 31 -3.74 -18.32 -0.73
CA ASN A 31 -3.62 -18.78 0.66
C ASN A 31 -4.75 -18.26 1.58
N ASN A 32 -5.33 -17.09 1.26
CA ASN A 32 -6.34 -16.43 2.11
C ASN A 32 -7.79 -16.73 1.67
N SER A 33 -7.99 -17.25 0.45
CA SER A 33 -9.31 -17.61 -0.08
C SER A 33 -9.80 -18.96 0.48
N GLY A 34 -10.26 -18.95 1.73
CA GLY A 34 -11.12 -20.00 2.27
C GLY A 34 -12.50 -19.92 1.63
N THR A 35 -12.83 -20.91 0.79
CA THR A 35 -14.17 -21.21 0.25
C THR A 35 -14.90 -20.05 -0.45
N GLU A 36 -14.79 -19.98 -1.79
CA GLU A 36 -15.91 -20.16 -2.75
C GLU A 36 -15.70 -19.41 -4.08
N THR A 37 -15.96 -20.16 -5.15
CA THR A 37 -16.01 -19.79 -6.57
C THR A 37 -14.68 -19.48 -7.25
N ALA A 38 -14.01 -20.57 -7.60
CA ALA A 38 -13.05 -20.62 -8.70
C ALA A 38 -13.61 -19.95 -9.96
N SER A 39 -12.97 -18.88 -10.39
CA SER A 39 -12.88 -18.52 -11.80
C SER A 39 -11.41 -18.20 -12.05
N ALA A 40 -10.81 -18.94 -12.97
CA ALA A 40 -9.40 -18.88 -13.31
C ALA A 40 -8.96 -17.44 -13.61
N HIS A 41 -8.39 -16.75 -12.62
CA HIS A 41 -7.91 -15.38 -12.76
C HIS A 41 -6.42 -15.37 -12.42
N SER A 42 -5.58 -15.54 -13.44
CA SER A 42 -4.14 -15.25 -13.38
C SER A 42 -3.89 -13.74 -13.46
N SER A 43 -4.68 -12.94 -12.72
CA SER A 43 -4.73 -11.50 -12.89
C SER A 43 -4.99 -10.81 -11.56
N VAL A 44 -3.89 -10.32 -10.98
CA VAL A 44 -3.90 -9.45 -9.80
C VAL A 44 -4.63 -8.15 -10.12
N THR A 45 -5.55 -7.76 -9.23
CA THR A 45 -6.21 -6.46 -9.29
C THR A 45 -5.60 -5.47 -8.31
N LEU A 46 -5.92 -4.18 -8.47
CA LEU A 46 -5.59 -3.16 -7.49
C LEU A 46 -6.15 -3.49 -6.10
N GLY A 47 -7.34 -4.08 -6.02
CA GLY A 47 -7.94 -4.54 -4.77
C GLY A 47 -7.06 -5.56 -4.05
N GLU A 48 -6.62 -6.59 -4.77
CA GLU A 48 -5.75 -7.65 -4.26
C GLU A 48 -4.40 -7.11 -3.79
N LEU A 49 -3.81 -6.19 -4.55
CA LEU A 49 -2.60 -5.49 -4.13
C LEU A 49 -2.82 -4.75 -2.79
N LEU A 50 -3.91 -4.00 -2.66
CA LEU A 50 -4.17 -3.22 -1.45
C LEU A 50 -4.43 -4.11 -0.23
N ASP A 51 -5.13 -5.22 -0.41
CA ASP A 51 -5.30 -6.24 0.63
C ASP A 51 -3.94 -6.82 1.04
N TYR A 52 -3.14 -7.27 0.06
CA TYR A 52 -1.80 -7.80 0.29
C TYR A 52 -0.92 -6.82 1.08
N LEU A 53 -0.86 -5.54 0.66
CA LEU A 53 -0.10 -4.52 1.37
C LEU A 53 -0.62 -4.29 2.78
N SER A 54 -1.94 -4.25 2.96
CA SER A 54 -2.57 -4.08 4.27
C SER A 54 -2.27 -5.24 5.23
N ALA A 55 -2.21 -6.47 4.71
CA ALA A 55 -1.97 -7.67 5.50
C ALA A 55 -0.48 -7.90 5.82
N HIS A 56 0.42 -7.58 4.88
CA HIS A 56 1.84 -7.94 4.98
C HIS A 56 2.77 -6.78 5.33
N ARG A 57 2.35 -5.53 5.15
CA ARG A 57 3.18 -4.36 5.47
C ARG A 57 2.81 -3.75 6.82
N ALA A 58 3.79 -3.01 7.35
CA ALA A 58 4.01 -2.76 8.77
C ALA A 58 2.75 -2.45 9.62
N PRO A 59 2.67 -3.00 10.84
CA PRO A 59 1.67 -2.61 11.82
C PRO A 59 1.91 -1.18 12.32
N GLU A 60 0.92 -0.62 13.03
CA GLU A 60 1.02 0.71 13.65
C GLU A 60 2.34 0.85 14.40
N THR A 61 3.15 1.83 14.00
CA THR A 61 4.48 2.06 14.55
C THR A 61 4.53 3.41 15.24
N VAL A 62 5.13 3.42 16.43
CA VAL A 62 5.55 4.64 17.09
C VAL A 62 7.01 4.85 16.71
N LYS A 63 7.28 5.91 15.93
CA LYS A 63 8.65 6.27 15.57
C LYS A 63 9.15 7.31 16.56
N GLU A 64 10.17 6.95 17.33
CA GLU A 64 10.88 7.91 18.16
C GLU A 64 11.75 8.78 17.25
N THR A 65 11.53 10.07 17.27
CA THR A 65 12.23 11.06 16.45
C THR A 65 12.78 12.14 17.38
N VAL A 66 13.82 12.85 17.00
CA VAL A 66 14.32 13.97 17.80
C VAL A 66 13.54 15.23 17.41
N GLY A 67 12.86 15.84 18.36
CA GLY A 67 12.13 17.10 18.15
C GLY A 67 13.09 18.27 17.95
N SER A 68 12.55 19.42 17.54
CA SER A 68 13.33 20.64 17.30
C SER A 68 14.13 21.12 18.51
N ASP A 69 13.69 20.74 19.72
CA ASP A 69 14.30 21.05 21.03
C ASP A 69 15.34 19.99 21.47
N GLY A 70 15.67 19.01 20.63
CA GLY A 70 16.61 17.92 20.96
C GLY A 70 16.02 16.80 21.82
N GLN A 71 14.76 16.89 22.22
CA GLN A 71 14.08 15.87 23.02
C GLN A 71 13.43 14.79 22.15
N PRO A 72 13.37 13.52 22.61
CA PRO A 72 12.69 12.45 21.89
C PRO A 72 11.18 12.73 21.83
N VAL A 73 10.65 12.81 20.62
CA VAL A 73 9.22 12.91 20.31
C VAL A 73 8.74 11.57 19.76
N LEU A 74 7.67 11.05 20.36
CA LEU A 74 7.01 9.84 19.88
C LEU A 74 6.01 10.24 18.79
N GLN A 75 6.37 9.98 17.54
CA GLN A 75 5.47 10.19 16.42
C GLN A 75 4.64 8.91 16.20
N ARG A 76 3.33 9.02 16.39
CA ARG A 76 2.41 7.92 16.06
C ARG A 76 2.15 7.91 14.55
N ILE A 77 2.52 6.81 13.90
CA ILE A 77 2.27 6.59 12.49
C ILE A 77 1.03 5.68 12.37
N PRO A 78 -0.03 6.11 11.65
CA PRO A 78 -1.19 5.26 11.42
C PRO A 78 -0.79 4.00 10.64
N SER A 79 -1.54 2.91 10.81
CA SER A 79 -1.32 1.68 10.05
C SER A 79 -1.43 1.92 8.55
N LEU A 80 -0.67 1.15 7.76
CA LEU A 80 -0.75 1.25 6.31
C LEU A 80 -2.19 1.00 5.82
N ALA A 81 -2.87 -0.01 6.39
CA ALA A 81 -4.28 -0.29 6.13
C ALA A 81 -5.17 0.98 6.22
N ARG A 82 -5.02 1.74 7.30
CA ARG A 82 -5.79 2.97 7.54
C ARG A 82 -5.41 4.06 6.54
N VAL A 83 -4.13 4.20 6.20
CA VAL A 83 -3.67 5.18 5.20
C VAL A 83 -4.18 4.82 3.80
N LEU A 84 -4.13 3.56 3.40
CA LEU A 84 -4.61 3.09 2.10
C LEU A 84 -6.11 3.38 1.93
N GLY A 85 -6.92 3.16 2.97
CA GLY A 85 -8.37 3.40 2.92
C GLY A 85 -8.78 4.86 2.69
N GLN A 86 -7.87 5.81 2.91
CA GLN A 86 -8.10 7.25 2.67
C GLN A 86 -7.26 7.82 1.51
N SER A 87 -6.38 7.01 0.91
CA SER A 87 -5.50 7.42 -0.18
C SER A 87 -6.19 7.38 -1.54
N SER A 88 -5.66 8.18 -2.47
CA SER A 88 -5.92 8.05 -3.91
C SER A 88 -4.76 7.31 -4.57
N PHE A 89 -5.05 6.60 -5.67
CA PHE A 89 -4.07 5.79 -6.37
C PHE A 89 -3.86 6.30 -7.78
N LEU A 90 -2.61 6.42 -8.21
CA LEU A 90 -2.30 6.62 -9.63
C LEU A 90 -1.67 5.36 -10.20
N ILE A 91 -2.13 4.91 -11.36
CA ILE A 91 -1.49 3.86 -12.14
C ILE A 91 -0.86 4.51 -13.37
N ASN A 92 0.46 4.47 -13.47
CA ASN A 92 1.26 5.16 -14.49
C ASN A 92 0.90 6.65 -14.60
N GLY A 93 0.71 7.31 -13.45
CA GLY A 93 0.34 8.72 -13.36
C GLY A 93 -1.14 9.04 -13.63
N LYS A 94 -2.00 8.05 -13.92
CA LYS A 94 -3.44 8.25 -14.09
C LYS A 94 -4.20 7.84 -12.84
N ASN A 95 -5.07 8.72 -12.35
CA ASN A 95 -5.87 8.43 -11.17
C ASN A 95 -6.80 7.24 -11.41
N GLU A 96 -6.67 6.21 -10.58
CA GLU A 96 -7.46 4.98 -10.61
C GLU A 96 -8.25 4.85 -9.30
N ARG A 97 -9.55 4.57 -9.42
CA ARG A 97 -10.44 4.37 -8.28
C ARG A 97 -11.04 2.97 -8.25
N SER A 98 -11.06 2.28 -9.39
CA SER A 98 -11.62 0.95 -9.52
C SER A 98 -10.65 -0.07 -8.95
N ARG A 99 -11.09 -0.79 -7.91
CA ARG A 99 -10.28 -1.85 -7.26
C ARG A 99 -10.16 -3.08 -8.16
N ASP A 100 -11.12 -3.29 -9.06
CA ASP A 100 -11.12 -4.36 -10.05
C ASP A 100 -10.14 -4.14 -11.21
N ARG A 101 -9.39 -3.02 -11.19
CA ARG A 101 -8.40 -2.74 -12.23
C ARG A 101 -7.27 -3.77 -12.17
N VAL A 102 -7.12 -4.56 -13.23
CA VAL A 102 -6.00 -5.50 -13.41
C VAL A 102 -4.67 -4.74 -13.54
N LEU A 103 -3.67 -5.22 -12.80
CA LEU A 103 -2.30 -4.71 -12.78
C LEU A 103 -1.38 -5.57 -13.66
N LYS A 104 -0.33 -4.93 -14.17
CA LYS A 104 0.73 -5.55 -14.97
C LYS A 104 2.07 -5.39 -14.27
N GLU A 105 3.02 -6.27 -14.58
CA GLU A 105 4.35 -6.22 -13.97
C GLU A 105 5.12 -4.92 -14.26
N SER A 106 4.82 -4.27 -15.39
CA SER A 106 5.39 -2.98 -15.77
C SER A 106 4.64 -1.77 -15.19
N ASP A 107 3.53 -1.95 -14.49
CA ASP A 107 2.79 -0.82 -13.92
C ASP A 107 3.56 -0.13 -12.79
N MET A 108 3.35 1.17 -12.69
CA MET A 108 3.78 1.99 -11.56
C MET A 108 2.56 2.45 -10.78
N VAL A 109 2.52 2.14 -9.48
CA VAL A 109 1.42 2.51 -8.58
C VAL A 109 1.90 3.58 -7.61
N ASP A 110 1.27 4.76 -7.64
CA ASP A 110 1.49 5.85 -6.70
C ASP A 110 0.40 5.88 -5.64
N ILE A 111 0.80 5.87 -4.38
CA ILE A 111 -0.11 5.94 -3.24
C ILE A 111 -0.06 7.35 -2.67
N LEU A 112 -1.14 8.09 -2.88
CA LEU A 112 -1.29 9.49 -2.51
C LEU A 112 -2.27 9.62 -1.35
N PRO A 113 -1.81 9.60 -0.10
CA PRO A 113 -2.67 9.94 1.03
C PRO A 113 -3.17 11.37 0.89
N PRO A 114 -4.30 11.71 1.55
CA PRO A 114 -4.81 13.07 1.53
C PRO A 114 -3.71 13.99 2.08
N PHE A 115 -3.43 15.06 1.34
CA PHE A 115 -2.48 16.07 1.79
C PHE A 115 -3.00 16.65 3.11
N ALA A 116 -2.34 16.31 4.22
CA ALA A 116 -2.39 17.14 5.41
C ALA A 116 -1.56 18.39 5.09
N GLY A 117 -2.14 19.31 4.33
CA GLY A 117 -1.55 20.62 4.08
C GLY A 117 -1.23 21.25 5.43
N GLY A 118 0.05 21.53 5.64
CA GLY A 118 0.57 22.35 6.73
C GLY A 118 1.26 23.56 6.12
#